data_AF-A0A917I6K4-F1
#
_entry.id   AF-A0A917I6K4-F1
#
_cell.length_a   1.000
_cell.length_b   1.000
_cell.length_c   1.000
_cell.angle_alpha   90.00
_cell.angle_beta   90.00
_cell.angle_gamma   90.00
#
_symmetry.space_group_name_H-M   'P 1'
#
loop_
_entity.id
_entity.type
_entity.pdbx_description
1 polymer ?
#
loop_
_entity_poly.entity_id
_entity_poly.type
_entity_poly.pdbx_seq_one_letter_code
_entity_poly.pdbx_strand_id
1 'polypeptide(L)'
;MPLPVQRFDVIGSADQLGMQDRVAFAIKKAVANAIGGGAGASVATVVTFSEPLPTNYAVLVTPNQDATFWISARSTAGFTVNLAPRLAANTLAAGSFDVAVFG
;
A
#
# COMPACT_ATOMS: atom_id res chain seq x y z
N MET A 1 0.88 -12.18 7.89
CA MET A 1 2.28 -12.49 7.58
C MET A 1 2.94 -11.26 6.95
N PRO A 2 4.03 -10.74 7.54
CA PRO A 2 4.73 -9.56 7.02
C PRO A 2 5.57 -9.91 5.78
N LEU A 3 5.67 -8.99 4.82
CA LEU A 3 6.33 -9.22 3.53
C LEU A 3 7.82 -8.81 3.55
N PRO A 4 8.70 -9.57 2.87
CA PRO A 4 10.07 -9.16 2.62
C PRO A 4 10.13 -8.00 1.62
N VAL A 5 10.96 -7.00 1.92
CA VAL A 5 11.24 -5.87 1.04
C VAL A 5 12.54 -6.15 0.29
N GLN A 6 12.52 -6.07 -1.05
CA GLN A 6 13.75 -6.14 -1.85
C GLN A 6 14.29 -4.73 -2.07
N ARG A 7 15.59 -4.54 -1.79
CA ARG A 7 16.31 -3.27 -2.02
C ARG A 7 17.22 -3.45 -3.23
N PHE A 8 17.15 -2.51 -4.16
CA PHE A 8 18.08 -2.42 -5.27
C PHE A 8 18.95 -1.18 -5.08
N ASP A 9 20.26 -1.35 -5.12
CA ASP A 9 21.21 -0.24 -5.07
C ASP A 9 21.23 0.44 -6.45
N VAL A 10 20.98 1.75 -6.50
CA VAL A 10 21.09 2.53 -7.73
C VAL A 10 22.55 2.98 -7.87
N ILE A 11 23.18 2.60 -8.99
CA ILE A 11 24.57 3.00 -9.29
C ILE A 11 24.56 4.42 -9.87
N GLY A 12 25.08 5.38 -9.09
CA GLY A 12 25.30 6.78 -9.48
C GLY A 12 24.41 7.74 -8.71
N SER A 13 24.96 8.44 -7.71
CA SER A 13 24.15 9.31 -6.84
C SER A 13 23.85 10.66 -7.48
N ALA A 14 22.60 11.10 -7.34
CA ALA A 14 22.19 12.47 -7.62
C ALA A 14 22.32 13.36 -6.36
N ASP A 15 22.39 12.76 -5.17
CA ASP A 15 22.52 13.47 -3.89
C ASP A 15 23.89 13.30 -3.22
N GLN A 16 24.25 14.32 -2.45
CA GLN A 16 25.56 14.58 -1.86
C GLN A 16 26.10 13.41 -1.01
N LEU A 17 27.40 13.13 -1.22
CA LEU A 17 28.35 12.42 -0.36
C LEU A 17 27.79 11.81 0.94
N GLY A 18 27.36 10.54 0.88
CA GLY A 18 27.26 9.69 2.09
C GLY A 18 26.00 8.83 2.22
N MET A 19 24.97 9.04 1.40
CA MET A 19 23.80 8.16 1.36
C MET A 19 23.74 7.41 0.03
N GLN A 20 23.58 6.08 0.09
CA GLN A 20 23.27 5.29 -1.10
C GLN A 20 21.86 5.66 -1.57
N ASP A 21 21.71 6.05 -2.83
CA ASP A 21 20.39 6.15 -3.46
C ASP A 21 19.80 4.74 -3.50
N ARG A 22 18.75 4.52 -2.69
CA ARG A 22 18.08 3.23 -2.53
C ARG A 22 16.70 3.35 -3.14
N VAL A 23 16.40 2.47 -4.10
CA VAL A 23 15.02 2.28 -4.58
C VAL A 23 14.47 1.04 -3.89
N ALA A 24 13.50 1.25 -3.01
CA ALA A 24 12.71 0.22 -2.38
C ALA A 24 11.48 -0.07 -3.23
N PHE A 25 11.34 -1.32 -3.67
CA PHE A 25 10.15 -1.79 -4.36
C PHE A 25 9.54 -2.95 -3.59
N ALA A 26 8.28 -2.82 -3.20
CA ALA A 26 7.53 -3.87 -2.53
C ALA A 26 6.16 -4.02 -3.17
N ILE A 27 5.82 -5.25 -3.58
CA ILE A 27 4.47 -5.59 -4.05
C ILE A 27 3.82 -6.53 -3.04
N LYS A 28 2.62 -6.17 -2.59
CA LYS A 28 1.72 -7.09 -1.88
C LYS A 28 0.53 -7.39 -2.77
N LYS A 29 0.52 -8.59 -3.34
CA LYS A 29 -0.60 -9.06 -4.14
C LYS A 29 -1.70 -9.62 -3.24
N ALA A 30 -2.94 -9.45 -3.66
CA ALA A 30 -4.13 -9.99 -3.02
C ALA A 30 -4.22 -9.70 -1.50
N VAL A 31 -3.99 -8.45 -1.08
CA VAL A 31 -4.24 -8.02 0.30
C VAL A 31 -5.72 -8.17 0.61
N ALA A 32 -6.06 -9.07 1.52
CA ALA A 32 -7.45 -9.31 1.89
C ALA A 32 -8.05 -8.10 2.64
N ASN A 33 -9.12 -7.52 2.09
CA ASN A 33 -10.03 -6.70 2.88
C ASN A 33 -10.98 -7.65 3.61
N ALA A 34 -10.57 -8.08 4.81
CA ALA A 34 -11.09 -9.26 5.50
C ALA A 34 -12.61 -9.28 5.71
N ILE A 35 -13.26 -8.12 5.75
CA ILE A 35 -14.71 -7.98 5.92
C ILE A 35 -15.21 -6.95 4.90
N GLY A 36 -16.23 -7.32 4.13
CA GLY A 36 -16.93 -6.40 3.24
C GLY A 36 -17.70 -5.32 4.01
N GLY A 37 -17.92 -4.16 3.41
CA GLY A 37 -18.66 -3.05 4.02
C GLY A 37 -20.17 -3.15 3.78
N GLY A 38 -20.97 -2.36 4.50
CA GLY A 38 -22.34 -2.06 4.08
C GLY A 38 -22.39 -1.22 2.79
N ALA A 39 -23.60 -0.96 2.27
CA ALA A 39 -23.78 -0.08 1.11
C ALA A 39 -23.18 1.31 1.41
N GLY A 40 -22.30 1.79 0.52
CA GLY A 40 -21.60 3.07 0.67
C GLY A 40 -20.53 3.08 1.78
N ALA A 41 -20.35 1.99 2.53
CA ALA A 41 -19.42 1.94 3.64
C ALA A 41 -17.99 1.69 3.17
N SER A 42 -17.06 2.37 3.80
CA SER A 42 -15.64 2.18 3.54
C SER A 42 -15.07 1.03 4.35
N VAL A 43 -14.13 0.29 3.77
CA VAL A 43 -13.40 -0.80 4.42
C VAL A 43 -11.94 -0.37 4.59
N ALA A 44 -11.46 -0.39 5.82
CA ALA A 44 -10.06 -0.07 6.15
C ALA A 44 -9.25 -1.36 6.33
N THR A 45 -8.11 -1.44 5.66
CA THR A 45 -7.20 -2.60 5.74
C THR A 45 -5.79 -2.12 6.06
N VAL A 46 -5.25 -2.60 7.17
CA VAL A 46 -3.88 -2.28 7.60
C VAL A 46 -2.89 -3.11 6.82
N VAL A 47 -1.92 -2.45 6.18
CA VAL A 47 -0.84 -3.06 5.42
C VAL A 47 0.47 -2.85 6.16
N THR A 48 1.08 -3.94 6.59
CA THR A 48 2.37 -3.96 7.28
C THR A 48 3.45 -4.68 6.46
N PHE A 49 4.69 -4.25 6.68
CA PHE A 49 5.91 -4.79 6.07
C PHE A 49 6.84 -5.35 7.15
N SER A 50 7.71 -6.32 6.81
CA SER A 50 8.67 -6.87 7.78
C SER A 50 9.85 -5.94 8.03
N GLU A 51 10.18 -5.12 7.03
CA GLU A 51 11.27 -4.17 7.06
C GLU A 51 10.74 -2.74 7.08
N PRO A 52 11.43 -1.79 7.73
CA PRO A 52 11.06 -0.40 7.70
C PRO A 52 11.04 0.13 6.25
N LEU A 53 9.92 0.74 5.88
CA LEU A 53 9.78 1.57 4.68
C LEU A 53 10.60 2.86 4.83
N PRO A 54 11.06 3.46 3.72
CA PRO A 54 11.68 4.78 3.70
C PRO A 54 10.79 5.85 4.35
N THR A 55 11.38 6.97 4.78
CA THR A 55 10.61 8.10 5.35
C THR A 55 9.68 8.72 4.30
N ASN A 56 10.12 8.77 3.04
CA ASN A 56 9.36 9.26 1.91
C ASN A 56 9.07 8.12 0.94
N TYR A 57 7.80 7.75 0.76
CA TYR A 57 7.40 6.72 -0.18
C TYR A 57 6.06 7.02 -0.86
N ALA A 58 5.91 6.58 -2.09
CA ALA A 58 4.67 6.52 -2.83
C ALA A 58 3.99 5.16 -2.64
N VAL A 59 2.66 5.15 -2.69
CA VAL A 59 1.84 3.93 -2.63
C VAL A 59 0.90 3.95 -3.82
N LEU A 60 0.93 2.87 -4.59
CA LEU A 60 -0.04 2.58 -5.63
C LEU A 60 -0.92 1.43 -5.15
N VAL A 61 -2.23 1.58 -5.29
CA VAL A 61 -3.20 0.54 -4.97
C VAL A 61 -3.99 0.22 -6.24
N THR A 62 -4.20 -1.06 -6.49
CA THR A 62 -5.06 -1.56 -7.56
C THR A 62 -6.16 -2.41 -6.93
N PRO A 63 -7.33 -1.81 -6.64
CA PRO A 63 -8.48 -2.56 -6.16
C PRO A 63 -8.93 -3.59 -7.21
N ASN A 64 -9.29 -4.80 -6.79
CA ASN A 64 -9.90 -5.80 -7.68
C ASN A 64 -11.44 -5.70 -7.78
N GLN A 65 -12.00 -4.63 -7.21
CA GLN A 65 -13.42 -4.34 -7.07
C GLN A 65 -13.67 -2.87 -7.42
N ASP A 66 -14.91 -2.50 -7.75
CA ASP A 66 -15.26 -1.11 -8.10
C ASP A 66 -15.25 -0.20 -6.86
N ALA A 67 -14.05 0.26 -6.53
CA ALA A 67 -13.77 1.08 -5.38
C ALA A 67 -12.86 2.25 -5.74
N THR A 68 -13.07 3.37 -5.03
CA THR A 68 -12.05 4.40 -4.86
C THR A 68 -11.20 4.05 -3.64
N PHE A 69 -9.99 4.61 -3.57
CA PHE A 69 -9.10 4.35 -2.45
C PHE A 69 -8.36 5.59 -1.99
N TRP A 70 -7.95 5.58 -0.73
CA TRP A 70 -7.00 6.53 -0.17
C TRP A 70 -6.17 5.90 0.94
N ILE A 71 -5.00 6.48 1.19
CA ILE A 71 -4.04 6.00 2.18
C ILE A 71 -4.11 6.88 3.43
N SER A 72 -4.14 6.26 4.61
CA SER A 72 -4.05 6.94 5.90
C SER A 72 -3.02 6.25 6.81
N ALA A 73 -2.74 6.86 7.98
CA ALA A 73 -1.85 6.30 9.00
C ALA A 73 -0.47 5.85 8.47
N ARG A 74 0.13 6.66 7.58
CA ARG A 74 1.45 6.38 7.01
C ARG A 74 2.51 6.38 8.10
N SER A 75 3.33 5.34 8.11
CA SER A 75 4.47 5.16 9.00
C SER A 75 5.58 4.41 8.28
N THR A 76 6.73 4.26 8.93
CA THR A 76 7.81 3.38 8.45
C THR A 76 7.46 1.90 8.57
N ALA A 77 6.49 1.50 9.40
CA ALA A 77 6.07 0.10 9.54
C ALA A 77 4.98 -0.31 8.53
N GLY A 78 4.33 0.66 7.90
CA GLY A 78 3.19 0.43 7.00
C GLY A 78 2.20 1.58 6.98
N PHE A 79 1.01 1.28 6.50
CA PHE A 79 -0.07 2.25 6.28
C PHE A 79 -1.43 1.55 6.26
N THR A 80 -2.51 2.33 6.29
CA THR A 80 -3.87 1.85 6.11
C THR A 80 -4.36 2.18 4.71
N VAL A 81 -4.85 1.17 3.99
CA VAL A 81 -5.58 1.34 2.74
C VAL A 81 -7.06 1.37 3.05
N ASN A 82 -7.73 2.45 2.65
CA ASN A 82 -9.16 2.59 2.79
C ASN A 82 -9.78 2.44 1.40
N LEU A 83 -10.76 1.56 1.27
CA LEU A 83 -11.51 1.34 0.05
C LEU A 83 -12.94 1.81 0.28
N ALA A 84 -13.48 2.64 -0.61
CA ALA A 84 -14.90 2.99 -0.62
C ALA A 84 -15.52 2.58 -1.95
N PRO A 85 -16.74 2.03 -1.97
CA PRO A 85 -17.43 1.76 -3.22
C PRO A 85 -17.63 3.07 -4.00
N ARG A 86 -17.47 3.02 -5.32
CA ARG A 86 -17.56 4.22 -6.16
C ARG A 86 -18.95 4.86 -6.12
N LEU A 87 -19.98 4.05 -5.93
CA LEU A 87 -21.37 4.47 -5.82
C LEU A 87 -21.92 4.11 -4.43
N ALA A 88 -22.71 4.99 -3.83
CA ALA A 88 -23.25 4.80 -2.48
C ALA A 88 -24.19 3.57 -2.36
N ALA A 89 -24.81 3.13 -3.46
CA ALA A 89 -25.65 1.93 -3.49
C ALA A 89 -24.84 0.63 -3.54
N ASN A 90 -23.54 0.70 -3.86
CA ASN A 90 -22.70 -0.48 -4.00
C ASN A 90 -22.14 -0.92 -2.65
N THR A 91 -21.98 -2.22 -2.49
CA THR A 91 -21.33 -2.85 -1.35
C THR A 91 -19.99 -3.43 -1.79
N LEU A 92 -18.94 -3.15 -1.02
CA LEU A 92 -17.65 -3.83 -1.19
C LEU A 92 -17.74 -5.22 -0.56
N ALA A 93 -17.53 -6.25 -1.37
CA ALA A 93 -17.41 -7.61 -0.86
C ALA A 93 -16.06 -7.82 -0.15
N ALA A 94 -15.97 -8.86 0.66
CA ALA A 94 -14.66 -9.37 1.06
C ALA A 94 -13.93 -9.84 -0.21
N GLY A 95 -12.69 -9.40 -0.38
CA GLY A 95 -11.95 -9.57 -1.62
C GLY A 95 -10.47 -9.33 -1.40
N SER A 96 -9.79 -8.80 -2.42
CA SER A 96 -8.36 -8.57 -2.34
C SER A 96 -7.92 -7.34 -3.12
N PHE A 97 -6.79 -6.72 -2.80
CA PHE A 97 -6.25 -5.66 -3.64
C PHE A 97 -4.75 -5.76 -3.72
N ASP A 98 -4.18 -5.26 -4.81
CA ASP A 98 -2.74 -5.23 -4.99
C ASP A 98 -2.20 -3.88 -4.52
N VAL A 99 -1.02 -3.90 -3.90
CA VAL A 99 -0.31 -2.72 -3.42
C VAL A 99 1.11 -2.74 -3.92
N ALA A 100 1.57 -1.63 -4.47
CA ALA A 100 2.97 -1.38 -4.77
C ALA A 100 3.47 -0.16 -3.99
N VAL A 101 4.68 -0.26 -3.43
CA VAL A 101 5.36 0.82 -2.71
C VAL A 101 6.66 1.15 -3.40
N PHE A 102 6.94 2.45 -3.52
CA PHE A 102 8.14 3.00 -4.15
C PHE A 102 8.74 4.06 -3.22
N GLY A 103 10.05 4.02 -2.96
CA GLY A 103 10.73 5.04 -2.17
C GLY A 103 12.20 4.75 -2.01
#